data_AF-A0A8C2YCC0-F1
#
_entry.id   AF-A0A8C2YCC0-F1
#
_cell.length_a   1.000
_cell.length_b   1.000
_cell.length_c   1.000
_cell.angle_alpha   90.00
_cell.angle_beta   90.00
_cell.angle_gamma   90.00
#
_symmetry.space_group_name_H-M   'P 1'
#
loop_
_entity.id
_entity.type
_entity.pdbx_description
1 polymer ?
#
loop_
_entity_poly.entity_id
_entity_poly.type
_entity_poly.pdbx_seq_one_letter_code
_entity_poly.pdbx_strand_id
1 'polypeptide(L)'
;MGYHPRYLDSFLKTQHYLLHMDGPLPFDCRHYIAIMKLLKISEWSWSLAELVHAVVLLAHCHALASFVFGCGCEQEEGPVGRGLLKSSPPGNQSCRAPVQSLDSCMELDSLRERVQRIHVEMEGREEMRPLPDREEGEGVWDGNTDGEVTGAANLACYLQDPDFGYQDFARRDEEQTQVFRVQDYSWEDHGFSLVNRLYSDIGHLLDEKFRMVDGLQSSAMAKRQGCEPSVFKRGIWNYIHCMFGIRYDDYDYAEVNHLLERMLKVYIKTVTCYPEKTNPEMFDRFWKQFKHSEKVHVNLLILEARMQAELLYALQAITQYMVS
;
A
#
# COMPACT_ATOMS: atom_id res chain seq x y z
N MET A 1 -7.78 -10.58 3.01
CA MET A 1 -6.80 -11.46 2.32
C MET A 1 -7.38 -12.79 1.82
N GLY A 2 -8.42 -13.38 2.44
CA GLY A 2 -8.96 -14.71 2.05
C GLY A 2 -9.48 -14.90 0.62
N TYR A 3 -9.71 -13.83 -0.14
CA TYR A 3 -10.02 -13.91 -1.57
C TYR A 3 -8.86 -14.47 -2.42
N HIS A 4 -7.63 -14.47 -1.89
CA HIS A 4 -6.42 -14.96 -2.55
C HIS A 4 -5.73 -15.98 -1.63
N PRO A 5 -6.20 -17.24 -1.58
CA PRO A 5 -5.81 -18.20 -0.53
C PRO A 5 -4.32 -18.57 -0.57
N ARG A 6 -3.72 -18.65 -1.77
CA ARG A 6 -2.29 -18.93 -1.89
C ARG A 6 -1.45 -17.79 -1.31
N TYR A 7 -1.85 -16.54 -1.55
CA TYR A 7 -1.19 -15.38 -0.94
C TYR A 7 -1.42 -15.35 0.57
N LEU A 8 -2.64 -15.62 1.04
CA LEU A 8 -2.95 -15.67 2.47
C LEU A 8 -2.06 -16.67 3.22
N ASP A 9 -1.85 -17.87 2.67
CA ASP A 9 -0.97 -18.88 3.26
C ASP A 9 0.47 -18.36 3.42
N SER A 10 1.04 -17.78 2.36
CA SER A 10 2.38 -17.17 2.39
C SER A 10 2.47 -16.00 3.38
N PHE A 11 1.44 -15.16 3.43
CA PHE A 11 1.32 -14.07 4.39
C PHE A 11 1.31 -14.58 5.84
N LEU A 12 0.46 -15.57 6.16
CA LEU A 12 0.34 -16.11 7.52
C LEU A 12 1.62 -16.81 7.97
N LYS A 13 2.30 -17.53 7.07
CA LYS A 13 3.62 -18.13 7.34
C LYS A 13 4.63 -17.06 7.73
N THR A 14 4.69 -15.98 6.96
CA THR A 14 5.61 -14.86 7.22
C THR A 14 5.27 -14.14 8.53
N GLN A 15 4.00 -13.85 8.77
CA GLN A 15 3.55 -13.20 10.00
C GLN A 15 3.82 -14.07 11.24
N HIS A 16 3.58 -15.38 11.14
CA HIS A 16 3.89 -16.33 12.20
C HIS A 16 5.39 -16.38 12.48
N TYR A 17 6.22 -16.43 11.42
CA TYR A 17 7.67 -16.41 11.57
C TYR A 17 8.17 -15.14 12.27
N LEU A 18 7.69 -13.97 11.84
CA LEU A 18 8.08 -12.68 12.41
C LEU A 18 7.66 -12.52 13.87
N LEU A 19 6.42 -12.87 14.20
CA LEU A 19 5.85 -12.52 15.51
C LEU A 19 5.93 -13.65 16.54
N HIS A 20 6.00 -14.92 16.12
CA HIS A 20 5.80 -16.06 17.01
C HIS A 20 6.95 -17.08 17.04
N MET A 21 7.76 -17.16 15.99
CA MET A 21 8.92 -18.07 15.98
C MET A 21 10.12 -17.49 16.73
N ASP A 22 11.08 -18.33 17.12
CA ASP A 22 12.36 -17.83 17.61
C ASP A 22 13.05 -16.95 16.55
N GLY A 23 13.71 -15.89 17.01
CA GLY A 23 14.30 -14.88 16.14
C GLY A 23 15.18 -13.91 16.93
N PRO A 24 15.92 -13.03 16.25
CA PRO A 24 16.91 -12.17 16.91
C PRO A 24 16.36 -11.29 18.05
N LEU A 25 15.08 -10.92 17.97
CA LEU A 25 14.43 -10.07 18.96
C LEU A 25 13.68 -10.90 20.00
N PRO A 26 13.76 -10.53 21.30
CA PRO A 26 12.91 -11.09 22.33
C PRO A 26 11.43 -10.95 21.98
N PHE A 27 10.62 -11.96 22.32
CA PHE A 27 9.20 -12.03 21.95
C PHE A 27 8.39 -10.80 22.40
N ASP A 28 8.57 -10.38 23.65
CA ASP A 28 7.87 -9.22 24.23
C ASP A 28 8.20 -7.91 23.50
N CYS A 29 9.42 -7.80 22.97
CA CYS A 29 9.86 -6.63 22.24
C CYS A 29 9.24 -6.56 20.85
N ARG A 30 8.88 -7.68 20.20
CA ARG A 30 8.39 -7.65 18.80
C ARG A 30 7.05 -6.92 18.66
N HIS A 31 6.15 -7.17 19.60
CA HIS A 31 4.86 -6.48 19.67
C HIS A 31 5.02 -5.00 20.05
N TYR A 32 6.02 -4.67 20.88
CA TYR A 32 6.32 -3.28 21.25
C TYR A 32 7.04 -2.50 20.15
N ILE A 33 7.94 -3.13 19.39
CA ILE A 33 8.64 -2.52 18.24
C ILE A 33 7.69 -2.33 17.07
N ALA A 34 6.71 -3.23 16.89
CA ALA A 34 5.60 -2.98 15.98
C ALA A 34 4.83 -1.68 16.33
N ILE A 35 4.96 -1.20 17.56
CA ILE A 35 4.33 0.03 18.08
C ILE A 35 5.35 1.20 18.21
N MET A 36 6.66 0.95 18.33
CA MET A 36 7.69 1.96 18.65
C MET A 36 8.92 1.92 17.71
N LYS A 37 9.43 3.11 17.33
CA LYS A 37 10.69 3.29 16.59
C LYS A 37 11.95 3.08 17.45
N LEU A 38 12.99 2.54 16.82
CA LEU A 38 14.23 1.95 17.37
C LEU A 38 15.27 2.91 18.01
N LEU A 39 14.90 4.13 18.42
CA LEU A 39 15.89 5.20 18.61
C LEU A 39 16.14 5.63 20.06
N LYS A 40 16.21 4.70 21.01
CA LYS A 40 16.88 4.95 22.31
C LYS A 40 18.23 4.24 22.37
N ILE A 41 19.20 4.80 21.64
CA ILE A 41 20.62 4.48 21.80
C ILE A 41 21.12 5.30 22.99
N SER A 42 21.33 4.65 24.12
CA SER A 42 22.30 5.14 25.11
C SER A 42 22.82 4.05 26.02
N GLU A 43 22.14 2.90 26.18
CA GLU A 43 22.67 1.79 26.99
C GLU A 43 22.50 0.38 26.37
N TRP A 44 21.73 0.21 25.30
CA TRP A 44 21.49 -1.08 24.63
C TRP A 44 21.72 -0.93 23.11
N SER A 45 22.88 -1.38 22.63
CA SER A 45 23.20 -1.38 21.19
C SER A 45 22.52 -2.56 20.49
N TRP A 46 21.88 -2.29 19.35
CA TRP A 46 21.28 -3.33 18.51
C TRP A 46 22.37 -4.10 17.77
N SER A 47 22.29 -5.43 17.78
CA SER A 47 23.02 -6.24 16.79
C SER A 47 22.42 -6.02 15.40
N LEU A 48 23.21 -6.28 14.35
CA LEU A 48 22.72 -6.19 12.96
C LEU A 48 21.54 -7.14 12.70
N ALA A 49 21.51 -8.31 13.35
CA ALA A 49 20.42 -9.27 13.25
C ALA A 49 19.12 -8.73 13.88
N GLU A 50 19.22 -8.14 15.08
CA GLU A 50 18.09 -7.49 15.76
C GLU A 50 17.57 -6.30 14.96
N LEU A 51 18.48 -5.49 14.39
CA LEU A 51 18.12 -4.35 13.56
C LEU A 51 17.38 -4.79 12.30
N VAL A 52 17.89 -5.79 11.57
CA VAL A 52 17.21 -6.32 10.37
C VAL A 52 15.85 -6.88 10.72
N HIS A 53 15.73 -7.64 11.81
CA HIS A 53 14.44 -8.15 12.26
C HIS A 53 13.46 -7.00 12.55
N ALA A 54 13.89 -5.96 13.26
CA ALA A 54 13.03 -4.81 13.54
C ALA A 54 12.63 -4.02 12.27
N VAL A 55 13.56 -3.84 11.32
CA VAL A 55 13.28 -3.21 10.03
C VAL A 55 12.21 -4.00 9.26
N VAL A 56 12.32 -5.33 9.21
CA VAL A 56 11.32 -6.18 8.56
C VAL A 56 9.96 -6.10 9.27
N LEU A 57 9.95 -6.09 10.61
CA LEU A 57 8.73 -5.91 11.39
C LEU A 57 8.05 -4.57 11.12
N LEU A 58 8.80 -3.47 11.14
CA LEU A 58 8.26 -2.13 10.88
C LEU A 58 7.68 -2.02 9.46
N ALA A 59 8.43 -2.45 8.44
CA ALA A 59 7.97 -2.45 7.06
C ALA A 59 6.73 -3.34 6.87
N HIS A 60 6.68 -4.49 7.55
CA HIS A 60 5.51 -5.38 7.55
C HIS A 60 4.26 -4.68 8.15
N CYS A 61 4.40 -4.03 9.30
CA CYS A 61 3.31 -3.33 9.97
C CYS A 61 2.81 -2.11 9.18
N HIS A 62 3.72 -1.30 8.61
CA HIS A 62 3.35 -0.17 7.75
C HIS A 62 2.57 -0.62 6.51
N ALA A 63 3.05 -1.66 5.84
CA ALA A 63 2.39 -2.23 4.67
C ALA A 63 1.03 -2.87 5.02
N LEU A 64 0.93 -3.53 6.19
CA LEU A 64 -0.32 -4.06 6.69
C LEU A 64 -1.33 -2.96 7.04
N ALA A 65 -0.89 -1.83 7.59
CA ALA A 65 -1.74 -0.67 7.83
C ALA A 65 -2.35 -0.16 6.51
N SER A 66 -1.56 0.00 5.45
CA SER A 66 -2.07 0.30 4.11
C SER A 66 -3.14 -0.68 3.67
N PHE A 67 -2.92 -1.97 3.86
CA PHE A 67 -3.90 -2.99 3.46
C PHE A 67 -5.21 -2.92 4.26
N VAL A 68 -5.13 -2.72 5.59
CA VAL A 68 -6.28 -2.59 6.49
C VAL A 68 -7.16 -1.40 6.09
N PHE A 69 -6.56 -0.22 5.95
CA PHE A 69 -7.28 0.98 5.52
C PHE A 69 -7.81 0.87 4.08
N GLY A 70 -6.99 0.36 3.16
CA GLY A 70 -7.36 0.22 1.76
C GLY A 70 -8.49 -0.78 1.52
N CYS A 71 -8.58 -1.84 2.31
CA CYS A 71 -9.67 -2.81 2.25
C CYS A 71 -10.94 -2.38 3.03
N GLY A 72 -10.86 -1.31 3.83
CA GLY A 72 -11.95 -0.87 4.70
C GLY A 72 -12.26 -1.86 5.82
N CYS A 73 -11.24 -2.52 6.38
CA CYS A 73 -11.43 -3.35 7.56
C CYS A 73 -11.84 -2.46 8.74
N GLU A 74 -13.11 -2.51 9.14
CA GLU A 74 -13.61 -1.81 10.33
C GLU A 74 -12.84 -2.27 11.58
N GLN A 75 -12.53 -1.34 12.48
CA GLN A 75 -12.16 -1.74 13.84
C GLN A 75 -13.37 -2.45 14.45
N GLU A 76 -13.20 -3.68 14.93
CA GLU A 76 -14.18 -4.26 15.84
C GLU A 76 -14.20 -3.41 17.11
N GLU A 77 -15.07 -2.40 17.15
CA GLU A 77 -15.42 -1.70 18.38
C GLU A 77 -16.05 -2.74 19.32
N GLY A 78 -15.26 -3.21 20.28
CA GLY A 78 -15.71 -4.22 21.24
C GLY A 78 -16.99 -3.76 21.96
N PRO A 79 -18.01 -4.62 22.09
CA PRO A 79 -19.25 -4.22 22.73
C PRO A 79 -19.04 -4.04 24.24
N VAL A 80 -19.27 -2.83 24.72
CA VAL A 80 -19.42 -2.53 26.14
C VAL A 80 -20.68 -3.25 26.66
N GLY A 81 -20.45 -4.41 27.28
CA GLY A 81 -21.23 -5.00 28.37
C GLY A 81 -22.76 -5.05 28.27
N ARG A 82 -23.30 -6.20 27.85
CA ARG A 82 -24.38 -6.92 28.57
C ARG A 82 -24.60 -8.32 28.01
N GLY A 83 -24.59 -9.31 28.90
CA GLY A 83 -25.34 -10.56 28.69
C GLY A 83 -24.55 -11.74 28.14
N LEU A 84 -24.11 -12.59 29.06
CA LEU A 84 -23.88 -14.02 28.86
C LEU A 84 -24.94 -14.63 27.90
N LEU A 85 -24.50 -15.34 26.84
CA LEU A 85 -24.89 -16.73 26.50
C LEU A 85 -24.65 -17.11 25.01
N LYS A 86 -23.87 -18.18 24.86
CA LYS A 86 -23.91 -19.26 23.84
C LYS A 86 -23.30 -19.05 22.45
N SER A 87 -22.13 -19.66 22.31
CA SER A 87 -21.56 -20.24 21.09
C SER A 87 -22.47 -21.30 20.43
N SER A 88 -22.53 -21.31 19.09
CA SER A 88 -22.76 -22.52 18.28
C SER A 88 -22.19 -22.37 16.85
N PRO A 89 -21.79 -23.47 16.18
CA PRO A 89 -20.83 -23.49 15.07
C PRO A 89 -21.48 -23.47 13.66
N PRO A 90 -20.72 -23.41 12.55
CA PRO A 90 -21.24 -23.00 11.25
C PRO A 90 -21.99 -24.15 10.54
N GLY A 91 -23.23 -23.87 10.14
CA GLY A 91 -24.07 -24.78 9.37
C GLY A 91 -24.43 -24.18 8.00
N ASN A 92 -24.11 -24.93 6.94
CA ASN A 92 -24.53 -24.75 5.56
C ASN A 92 -25.96 -24.21 5.41
N GLN A 93 -26.13 -23.14 4.61
CA GLN A 93 -27.33 -23.00 3.79
C GLN A 93 -27.11 -22.12 2.56
N SER A 94 -27.14 -22.81 1.43
CA SER A 94 -27.26 -22.30 0.06
C SER A 94 -28.65 -21.68 -0.14
N CYS A 95 -28.74 -20.54 -0.82
CA CYS A 95 -29.99 -20.10 -1.45
C CYS A 95 -29.72 -19.50 -2.85
N ARG A 96 -30.38 -20.11 -3.83
CA ARG A 96 -30.42 -19.75 -5.26
C ARG A 96 -31.20 -18.46 -5.51
N ALA A 97 -30.84 -17.80 -6.61
CA ALA A 97 -31.58 -16.70 -7.25
C ALA A 97 -32.99 -17.10 -7.75
N PRO A 98 -33.77 -16.13 -8.25
CA PRO A 98 -33.91 -16.06 -9.71
C PRO A 98 -33.86 -14.65 -10.34
N VAL A 99 -33.67 -14.68 -11.66
CA VAL A 99 -33.37 -13.64 -12.66
C VAL A 99 -34.63 -13.04 -13.29
N GLN A 100 -34.63 -11.75 -13.66
CA GLN A 100 -35.36 -11.09 -14.77
C GLN A 100 -34.67 -9.72 -15.05
N SER A 101 -34.56 -9.09 -16.22
CA SER A 101 -34.58 -9.36 -17.68
C SER A 101 -34.24 -7.99 -18.36
N LEU A 102 -33.70 -8.02 -19.58
CA LEU A 102 -33.19 -6.95 -20.47
C LEU A 102 -34.00 -5.62 -20.56
N ASP A 103 -33.33 -4.47 -20.84
CA ASP A 103 -33.14 -3.93 -22.21
C ASP A 103 -32.39 -2.56 -22.30
N SER A 104 -31.88 -2.26 -23.50
CA SER A 104 -31.38 -0.99 -24.08
C SER A 104 -29.85 -0.75 -24.16
N CYS A 105 -29.24 -1.43 -25.14
CA CYS A 105 -28.03 -0.98 -25.85
C CYS A 105 -28.44 -0.19 -27.10
N MET A 106 -28.48 1.15 -27.06
CA MET A 106 -28.49 2.01 -28.26
C MET A 106 -28.14 3.45 -27.81
N GLU A 107 -26.85 3.82 -27.73
CA GLU A 107 -26.40 5.24 -27.80
C GLU A 107 -24.85 5.44 -27.81
N LEU A 108 -24.05 4.46 -28.23
CA LEU A 108 -22.58 4.56 -28.16
C LEU A 108 -21.85 4.99 -29.45
N ASP A 109 -22.57 5.50 -30.45
CA ASP A 109 -21.96 6.09 -31.65
C ASP A 109 -21.96 7.63 -31.64
N SER A 110 -22.77 8.27 -30.79
CA SER A 110 -22.84 9.74 -30.67
C SER A 110 -21.77 10.35 -29.74
N LEU A 111 -21.11 9.51 -28.92
CA LEU A 111 -20.05 9.95 -27.99
C LEU A 111 -18.64 9.94 -28.62
N ARG A 112 -18.45 9.27 -29.75
CA ARG A 112 -17.14 9.19 -30.43
C ARG A 112 -16.78 10.51 -31.12
N GLU A 113 -17.74 11.22 -31.71
CA GLU A 113 -17.50 12.49 -32.40
C GLU A 113 -17.39 13.71 -31.46
N ARG A 114 -17.88 13.61 -30.21
CA ARG A 114 -17.70 14.68 -29.20
C ARG A 114 -16.36 14.62 -28.47
N VAL A 115 -15.71 13.46 -28.44
CA VAL A 115 -14.37 13.28 -27.84
C VAL A 115 -13.26 13.70 -28.81
N GLN A 116 -13.48 13.61 -30.12
CA GLN A 116 -12.48 14.02 -31.13
C GLN A 116 -12.28 15.54 -31.23
N ARG A 117 -13.23 16.37 -30.77
CA ARG A 117 -13.09 17.85 -30.79
C ARG A 117 -12.31 18.43 -29.63
N ILE A 118 -12.14 17.67 -28.53
CA ILE A 118 -11.33 18.10 -27.38
C ILE A 118 -9.85 17.67 -27.56
N HIS A 119 -9.59 16.66 -28.40
CA HIS A 119 -8.25 16.11 -28.60
C HIS A 119 -7.29 17.03 -29.38
N VAL A 120 -7.78 17.97 -30.19
CA VAL A 120 -6.93 18.75 -31.11
C VAL A 120 -6.45 20.10 -30.52
N GLU A 121 -7.02 20.56 -29.39
CA GLU A 121 -6.59 21.82 -28.76
C GLU A 121 -5.68 21.66 -27.53
N MET A 122 -5.47 20.43 -27.02
CA MET A 122 -4.66 20.17 -25.82
C MET A 122 -3.28 19.54 -26.07
N GLU A 123 -2.98 19.08 -27.29
CA GLU A 123 -1.68 18.42 -27.60
C GLU A 123 -0.51 19.39 -27.82
N GLY A 124 -0.70 20.69 -27.58
CA GLY A 124 0.34 21.69 -27.81
C GLY A 124 1.19 22.09 -26.60
N ARG A 125 0.88 21.67 -25.36
CA ARG A 125 1.53 22.34 -24.19
C ARG A 125 1.57 21.66 -22.81
N GLU A 126 1.42 20.34 -22.67
CA GLU A 126 1.56 19.67 -21.36
C GLU A 126 2.95 19.04 -21.16
N GLU A 127 3.96 19.89 -21.00
CA GLU A 127 5.14 19.57 -20.19
C GLU A 127 4.80 19.93 -18.74
N MET A 128 4.68 18.91 -17.88
CA MET A 128 4.62 18.97 -16.40
C MET A 128 4.23 20.32 -15.78
N ARG A 129 2.92 20.57 -15.59
CA ARG A 129 2.45 21.55 -14.60
C ARG A 129 1.18 21.07 -13.90
N PRO A 130 1.19 20.91 -12.58
CA PRO A 130 0.01 21.15 -11.75
C PRO A 130 -0.13 22.65 -11.47
N LEU A 131 -1.38 23.11 -11.41
CA LEU A 131 -1.79 24.48 -11.08
C LEU A 131 -1.23 24.92 -9.71
N PRO A 132 -0.91 26.22 -9.51
CA PRO A 132 -0.59 26.74 -8.19
C PRO A 132 -1.85 26.73 -7.30
N ASP A 133 -1.70 26.26 -6.06
CA ASP A 133 -2.73 26.41 -5.03
C ASP A 133 -2.95 27.91 -4.79
N ARG A 134 -4.06 28.41 -5.30
CA ARG A 134 -4.55 29.74 -4.97
C ARG A 134 -5.22 29.62 -3.60
N GLU A 135 -4.55 30.12 -2.58
CA GLU A 135 -5.16 30.40 -1.28
C GLU A 135 -6.35 31.34 -1.50
N GLU A 136 -7.55 30.80 -1.50
CA GLU A 136 -8.77 31.59 -1.30
C GLU A 136 -9.11 31.52 0.19
N GLY A 137 -8.82 32.62 0.86
CA GLY A 137 -9.35 32.91 2.18
C GLY A 137 -10.86 33.15 2.15
N GLU A 138 -11.43 33.09 3.35
CA GLU A 138 -12.81 33.39 3.76
C GLU A 138 -13.76 32.18 3.72
N GLY A 139 -14.43 31.76 4.81
CA GLY A 139 -14.77 32.49 6.03
C GLY A 139 -14.87 31.61 7.28
N VAL A 140 -14.59 32.29 8.39
CA VAL A 140 -14.75 31.89 9.78
C VAL A 140 -16.13 31.28 10.04
N TRP A 141 -16.18 30.04 10.52
CA TRP A 141 -17.29 29.53 11.32
C TRP A 141 -16.76 29.30 12.74
N ASP A 142 -16.96 30.31 13.58
CA ASP A 142 -16.92 30.21 15.02
C ASP A 142 -18.09 29.32 15.46
N GLY A 143 -17.75 28.17 16.03
CA GLY A 143 -18.68 27.09 16.35
C GLY A 143 -18.12 26.23 17.46
N ASN A 144 -17.86 26.86 18.60
CA ASN A 144 -17.49 26.24 19.86
C ASN A 144 -18.44 25.06 20.17
N THR A 145 -17.97 23.83 19.93
CA THR A 145 -18.64 22.60 20.37
C THR A 145 -17.59 21.71 21.02
N ASP A 146 -17.46 21.85 22.33
CA ASP A 146 -16.80 20.89 23.20
C ASP A 146 -17.55 19.54 23.06
N GLY A 147 -17.09 18.73 22.11
CA GLY A 147 -17.47 17.34 21.93
C GLY A 147 -16.25 16.48 22.17
N GLU A 148 -16.11 16.04 23.41
CA GLU A 148 -15.08 15.11 23.87
C GLU A 148 -15.10 13.85 22.97
N VAL A 149 -14.16 13.75 22.02
CA VAL A 149 -13.95 12.53 21.22
C VAL A 149 -13.28 11.50 22.11
N THR A 150 -14.07 10.82 22.91
CA THR A 150 -13.64 9.66 23.69
C THR A 150 -13.65 8.45 22.75
N GLY A 151 -12.47 7.96 22.32
CA GLY A 151 -12.41 6.64 21.66
C GLY A 151 -11.19 6.30 20.80
N ALA A 152 -10.44 7.27 20.27
CA ALA A 152 -9.18 6.94 19.61
C ALA A 152 -8.10 6.71 20.68
N ALA A 153 -7.51 5.51 20.74
CA ALA A 153 -6.32 5.30 21.57
C ALA A 153 -5.30 6.38 21.20
N ASN A 154 -4.86 7.19 22.16
CA ASN A 154 -3.93 8.27 21.89
C ASN A 154 -2.56 7.68 21.53
N LEU A 155 -2.34 7.45 20.23
CA LEU A 155 -1.09 6.88 19.71
C LEU A 155 0.07 7.88 19.75
N ALA A 156 -0.19 9.16 20.04
CA ALA A 156 0.85 10.19 20.07
C ALA A 156 1.94 9.89 21.09
N CYS A 157 1.63 9.15 22.17
CA CYS A 157 2.63 8.74 23.16
C CYS A 157 3.63 7.69 22.63
N TYR A 158 3.35 7.07 21.47
CA TYR A 158 4.24 6.15 20.78
C TYR A 158 4.94 6.77 19.56
N LEU A 159 4.69 8.06 19.26
CA LEU A 159 5.27 8.75 18.12
C LEU A 159 6.24 9.85 18.60
N GLN A 160 7.38 9.97 17.92
CA GLN A 160 8.33 11.05 18.19
C GLN A 160 7.97 12.35 17.45
N ASP A 161 7.45 12.20 16.24
CA ASP A 161 7.00 13.30 15.38
C ASP A 161 5.70 12.86 14.68
N PRO A 162 4.53 13.23 15.23
CA PRO A 162 3.23 12.86 14.67
C PRO A 162 2.92 13.49 13.31
N ASP A 163 3.57 14.61 12.99
CA ASP A 163 3.33 15.37 11.75
C ASP A 163 4.24 14.90 10.61
N PHE A 164 5.23 14.04 10.90
CA PHE A 164 6.09 13.43 9.88
C PHE A 164 5.28 12.57 8.90
N GLY A 165 5.20 13.02 7.66
CA GLY A 165 4.45 12.34 6.60
C GLY A 165 5.26 12.11 5.33
N TYR A 166 4.63 11.42 4.38
CA TYR A 166 5.19 11.20 3.04
C TYR A 166 5.54 12.53 2.36
N GLN A 167 6.76 12.59 1.79
CA GLN A 167 7.23 13.67 0.93
C GLN A 167 7.16 13.23 -0.53
N ASP A 168 6.61 14.09 -1.38
CA ASP A 168 6.35 13.73 -2.77
C ASP A 168 7.60 13.81 -3.64
N PHE A 169 8.24 12.67 -3.90
CA PHE A 169 9.43 12.56 -4.75
C PHE A 169 9.15 12.93 -6.22
N ALA A 170 7.90 13.10 -6.63
CA ALA A 170 7.53 13.62 -7.95
C ALA A 170 7.59 15.17 -8.03
N ARG A 171 7.65 15.88 -6.89
CA ARG A 171 7.82 17.33 -6.86
C ARG A 171 9.31 17.65 -7.02
N ARG A 172 9.67 18.13 -8.22
CA ARG A 172 11.03 18.56 -8.57
C ARG A 172 11.34 19.91 -7.90
N ASP A 173 11.69 19.89 -6.62
CA ASP A 173 12.63 20.90 -6.13
C ASP A 173 14.03 20.35 -6.43
N GLU A 174 14.73 21.03 -7.34
CA GLU A 174 15.91 20.54 -8.10
C GLU A 174 17.14 20.18 -7.24
N GLU A 175 17.11 20.37 -5.92
CA GLU A 175 18.28 20.21 -5.05
C GLU A 175 18.27 18.97 -4.14
N GLN A 176 17.15 18.22 -4.00
CA GLN A 176 17.05 17.19 -2.95
C GLN A 176 16.57 15.79 -3.35
N THR A 177 16.14 15.54 -4.59
CA THR A 177 15.64 14.21 -4.95
C THR A 177 16.78 13.26 -5.32
N GLN A 178 17.37 12.59 -4.32
CA GLN A 178 18.23 11.43 -4.57
C GLN A 178 17.39 10.33 -5.22
N VAL A 179 17.57 10.12 -6.52
CA VAL A 179 16.91 9.03 -7.26
C VAL A 179 17.56 7.72 -6.86
N PHE A 180 16.76 6.78 -6.34
CA PHE A 180 17.21 5.41 -6.07
C PHE A 180 17.07 4.59 -7.35
N ARG A 181 18.18 4.15 -7.94
CA ARG A 181 18.15 3.26 -9.11
C ARG A 181 18.16 1.82 -8.66
N VAL A 182 17.20 1.03 -9.12
CA VAL A 182 17.09 -0.40 -8.73
C VAL A 182 18.33 -1.19 -9.14
N GLN A 183 18.99 -0.79 -10.23
CA GLN A 183 20.24 -1.40 -10.70
C GLN A 183 21.40 -1.26 -9.70
N ASP A 184 21.39 -0.20 -8.88
CA ASP A 184 22.44 0.04 -7.89
C ASP A 184 22.21 -0.81 -6.62
N TYR A 185 20.95 -1.11 -6.30
CA TYR A 185 20.58 -1.96 -5.16
C TYR A 185 19.19 -2.59 -5.35
N SER A 186 19.14 -3.79 -5.92
CA SER A 186 17.92 -4.57 -6.14
C SER A 186 17.63 -5.56 -4.99
N TRP A 187 16.38 -6.03 -4.92
CA TRP A 187 16.03 -7.12 -4.00
C TRP A 187 16.72 -8.42 -4.40
N GLU A 188 16.71 -8.76 -5.70
CA GLU A 188 17.28 -10.03 -6.19
C GLU A 188 18.78 -10.14 -5.97
N ASP A 189 19.54 -9.05 -6.21
CA ASP A 189 21.00 -9.11 -6.17
C ASP A 189 21.55 -8.81 -4.77
N HIS A 190 20.87 -7.97 -3.98
CA HIS A 190 21.41 -7.45 -2.72
C HIS A 190 20.50 -7.72 -1.51
N GLY A 191 19.26 -7.22 -1.55
CA GLY A 191 18.36 -7.20 -0.39
C GLY A 191 18.08 -8.58 0.18
N PHE A 192 17.77 -9.54 -0.69
CA PHE A 192 17.52 -10.94 -0.31
C PHE A 192 18.72 -11.54 0.45
N SER A 193 19.91 -11.42 -0.13
CA SER A 193 21.14 -12.00 0.41
C SER A 193 21.52 -11.39 1.76
N LEU A 194 21.36 -10.07 1.91
CA LEU A 194 21.65 -9.39 3.18
C LEU A 194 20.70 -9.85 4.28
N VAL A 195 19.40 -9.85 4.01
CA VAL A 195 18.38 -10.23 4.98
C VAL A 195 18.61 -11.68 5.41
N ASN A 196 18.76 -12.61 4.46
CA ASN A 196 18.94 -14.02 4.78
C ASN A 196 20.24 -14.32 5.54
N ARG A 197 21.25 -13.45 5.42
CA ARG A 197 22.50 -13.53 6.19
C ARG A 197 22.36 -13.06 7.63
N LEU A 198 21.53 -12.03 7.88
CA LEU A 198 21.40 -11.38 9.19
C LEU A 198 20.19 -11.89 9.99
N TYR A 199 19.16 -12.37 9.31
CA TYR A 199 18.00 -13.04 9.88
C TYR A 199 17.63 -14.19 8.93
N SER A 200 18.03 -15.41 9.28
CA SER A 200 17.87 -16.56 8.39
C SER A 200 16.40 -16.82 8.06
N ASP A 201 16.13 -17.46 6.93
CA ASP A 201 14.82 -17.95 6.46
C ASP A 201 13.76 -16.88 6.15
N ILE A 202 13.78 -15.71 6.80
CA ILE A 202 12.85 -14.62 6.48
C ILE A 202 13.04 -14.12 5.06
N GLY A 203 14.27 -14.16 4.52
CA GLY A 203 14.56 -13.78 3.15
C GLY A 203 13.77 -14.62 2.15
N HIS A 204 13.67 -15.94 2.39
CA HIS A 204 12.88 -16.85 1.55
C HIS A 204 11.38 -16.59 1.67
N LEU A 205 10.87 -16.32 2.88
CA LEU A 205 9.46 -16.01 3.11
C LEU A 205 9.04 -14.69 2.44
N LEU A 206 9.88 -13.66 2.52
CA LEU A 206 9.65 -12.38 1.86
C LEU A 206 9.71 -12.51 0.33
N ASP A 207 10.71 -13.22 -0.18
CA ASP A 207 10.87 -13.47 -1.62
C ASP A 207 9.66 -14.24 -2.20
N GLU A 208 9.16 -15.25 -1.47
CA GLU A 208 7.92 -15.93 -1.83
C GLU A 208 6.74 -14.94 -1.87
N LYS A 209 6.54 -14.12 -0.82
CA LYS A 209 5.44 -13.13 -0.79
C LYS A 209 5.48 -12.16 -1.98
N PHE A 210 6.65 -11.61 -2.29
CA PHE A 210 6.82 -10.67 -3.40
C PHE A 210 6.46 -11.32 -4.74
N ARG A 211 6.95 -12.54 -5.00
CA ARG A 211 6.61 -13.28 -6.22
C ARG A 211 5.15 -13.71 -6.29
N MET A 212 4.53 -14.00 -5.15
CA MET A 212 3.16 -14.48 -5.10
C MET A 212 2.16 -13.46 -5.64
N VAL A 213 2.44 -12.16 -5.51
CA VAL A 213 1.61 -11.11 -6.08
C VAL A 213 1.69 -11.07 -7.61
N ASP A 214 2.84 -11.42 -8.19
CA ASP A 214 2.95 -11.61 -9.64
C ASP A 214 2.19 -12.86 -10.11
N GLY A 215 2.01 -13.86 -9.26
CA GLY A 215 1.17 -15.03 -9.58
C GLY A 215 -0.34 -14.74 -9.61
N LEU A 216 -0.80 -13.57 -9.11
CA LEU A 216 -2.22 -13.25 -9.01
C LEU A 216 -2.81 -12.83 -10.37
N GLN A 217 -4.04 -13.28 -10.61
CA GLN A 217 -4.76 -13.10 -11.88
C GLN A 217 -5.55 -11.77 -11.89
N SER A 218 -5.01 -10.73 -12.52
CA SER A 218 -5.64 -9.40 -12.65
C SER A 218 -6.40 -9.26 -13.97
N SER A 219 -7.52 -9.97 -14.12
CA SER A 219 -8.12 -10.11 -15.45
C SER A 219 -9.07 -8.97 -15.88
N ALA A 220 -9.92 -8.41 -15.02
CA ALA A 220 -10.93 -7.47 -15.51
C ALA A 220 -10.42 -6.01 -15.58
N MET A 221 -9.65 -5.55 -14.59
CA MET A 221 -9.05 -4.20 -14.62
C MET A 221 -8.09 -4.02 -15.80
N ALA A 222 -7.20 -4.99 -16.03
CA ALA A 222 -6.26 -4.95 -17.14
C ALA A 222 -6.99 -4.96 -18.50
N LYS A 223 -7.99 -5.84 -18.67
CA LYS A 223 -8.83 -5.89 -19.88
C LYS A 223 -9.57 -4.58 -20.15
N ARG A 224 -10.08 -3.90 -19.11
CA ARG A 224 -10.77 -2.61 -19.25
C ARG A 224 -9.83 -1.52 -19.77
N GLN A 225 -8.57 -1.57 -19.36
CA GLN A 225 -7.54 -0.68 -19.87
C GLN A 225 -6.98 -1.10 -21.24
N GLY A 226 -7.39 -2.26 -21.77
CA GLY A 226 -6.86 -2.80 -23.02
C GLY A 226 -5.39 -3.24 -22.92
N CYS A 227 -4.93 -3.62 -21.72
CA CYS A 227 -3.55 -4.06 -21.49
C CYS A 227 -3.48 -5.47 -20.90
N GLU A 228 -2.33 -6.12 -21.06
CA GLU A 228 -2.08 -7.43 -20.47
C GLU A 228 -2.03 -7.35 -18.93
N PRO A 229 -2.53 -8.37 -18.20
CA PRO A 229 -2.51 -8.39 -16.73
C PRO A 229 -1.12 -8.18 -16.11
N SER A 230 -0.06 -8.71 -16.72
CA SER A 230 1.32 -8.52 -16.27
C SER A 230 1.78 -7.06 -16.39
N VAL A 231 1.46 -6.42 -17.51
CA VAL A 231 1.79 -5.00 -17.76
C VAL A 231 1.03 -4.10 -16.77
N PHE A 232 -0.25 -4.38 -16.52
CA PHE A 232 -1.04 -3.65 -15.53
C PHE A 232 -0.45 -3.76 -14.12
N LYS A 233 -0.09 -4.97 -13.68
CA LYS A 233 0.55 -5.19 -12.37
C LYS A 233 1.89 -4.48 -12.27
N ARG A 234 2.75 -4.60 -13.30
CA ARG A 234 4.04 -3.90 -13.38
C ARG A 234 3.85 -2.39 -13.32
N GLY A 235 2.82 -1.86 -13.98
CA GLY A 235 2.45 -0.44 -13.91
C GLY A 235 2.08 0.02 -12.51
N ILE A 236 1.27 -0.75 -11.77
CA ILE A 236 0.95 -0.46 -10.37
C ILE A 236 2.21 -0.51 -9.49
N TRP A 237 2.99 -1.58 -9.62
CA TRP A 237 4.21 -1.80 -8.85
C TRP A 237 5.21 -0.64 -9.04
N ASN A 238 5.51 -0.31 -10.29
CA ASN A 238 6.46 0.74 -10.65
C ASN A 238 5.94 2.14 -10.31
N TYR A 239 4.62 2.37 -10.37
CA TYR A 239 4.02 3.61 -9.89
C TYR A 239 4.23 3.79 -8.38
N ILE A 240 4.06 2.73 -7.58
CA ILE A 240 4.31 2.78 -6.14
C ILE A 240 5.79 3.02 -5.83
N HIS A 241 6.68 2.27 -6.44
CA HIS A 241 8.12 2.46 -6.30
C HIS A 241 8.55 3.89 -6.70
N CYS A 242 7.97 4.43 -7.77
CA CYS A 242 8.22 5.81 -8.19
C CYS A 242 7.78 6.85 -7.15
N MET A 243 6.69 6.61 -6.41
CA MET A 243 6.29 7.49 -5.29
C MET A 243 7.39 7.52 -4.21
N PHE A 244 8.09 6.41 -3.99
CA PHE A 244 9.23 6.35 -3.08
C PHE A 244 10.57 6.72 -3.72
N GLY A 245 10.59 7.31 -4.93
CA GLY A 245 11.82 7.72 -5.61
C GLY A 245 12.64 6.58 -6.25
N ILE A 246 12.10 5.36 -6.27
CA ILE A 246 12.74 4.18 -6.87
C ILE A 246 12.44 4.12 -8.37
N ARG A 247 13.49 4.06 -9.20
CA ARG A 247 13.38 4.03 -10.66
C ARG A 247 14.00 2.78 -11.29
N TYR A 248 13.28 2.26 -12.29
CA TYR A 248 13.71 1.17 -13.17
C TYR A 248 14.14 1.75 -14.52
N ASP A 249 15.43 1.65 -14.86
CA ASP A 249 15.96 2.19 -16.12
C ASP A 249 15.36 1.54 -17.39
N ASP A 250 14.87 0.30 -17.28
CA ASP A 250 14.28 -0.46 -18.39
C ASP A 250 12.77 -0.24 -18.57
N TYR A 251 12.18 0.70 -17.82
CA TYR A 251 10.73 0.93 -17.79
C TYR A 251 10.35 2.34 -18.26
N ASP A 252 9.43 2.41 -19.23
CA ASP A 252 8.87 3.69 -19.66
C ASP A 252 7.76 4.15 -18.71
N TYR A 253 8.08 5.17 -17.91
CA TYR A 253 7.13 5.75 -16.95
C TYR A 253 6.01 6.55 -17.60
N ALA A 254 6.11 6.92 -18.88
CA ALA A 254 5.00 7.52 -19.60
C ALA A 254 3.82 6.54 -19.70
N GLU A 255 4.08 5.23 -19.79
CA GLU A 255 3.06 4.18 -19.86
C GLU A 255 2.15 4.17 -18.64
N VAL A 256 2.62 4.56 -17.45
CA VAL A 256 1.81 4.60 -16.22
C VAL A 256 0.57 5.48 -16.40
N ASN A 257 0.68 6.58 -17.16
CA ASN A 257 -0.44 7.47 -17.43
C ASN A 257 -1.47 6.86 -18.38
N HIS A 258 -1.04 5.95 -19.24
CA HIS A 258 -1.91 5.20 -20.13
C HIS A 258 -2.49 3.95 -19.47
N LEU A 259 -1.80 3.36 -18.49
CA LEU A 259 -2.21 2.14 -17.80
C LEU A 259 -3.10 2.39 -16.58
N LEU A 260 -2.89 3.48 -15.85
CA LEU A 260 -3.60 3.74 -14.59
C LEU A 260 -4.50 4.97 -14.72
N GLU A 261 -5.82 4.74 -14.64
CA GLU A 261 -6.81 5.82 -14.57
C GLU A 261 -6.51 6.77 -13.40
N ARG A 262 -6.86 8.05 -13.56
CA ARG A 262 -6.60 9.09 -12.54
C ARG A 262 -7.12 8.70 -11.15
N MET A 263 -8.32 8.15 -11.05
CA MET A 263 -8.89 7.75 -9.76
C MET A 263 -8.17 6.56 -9.13
N LEU A 264 -7.64 5.64 -9.94
CA LEU A 264 -6.80 4.55 -9.46
C LEU A 264 -5.47 5.08 -8.92
N LYS A 265 -4.84 6.04 -9.62
CA LYS A 265 -3.62 6.70 -9.15
C LYS A 265 -3.81 7.44 -7.83
N VAL A 266 -4.93 8.15 -7.68
CA VAL A 266 -5.30 8.82 -6.42
C VAL A 266 -5.51 7.81 -5.31
N TYR A 267 -6.27 6.74 -5.56
CA TYR A 267 -6.48 5.67 -4.58
C TYR A 267 -5.16 5.04 -4.13
N ILE A 268 -4.32 4.62 -5.08
CA ILE A 268 -3.02 3.99 -4.78
C ILE A 268 -2.16 4.93 -3.94
N LYS A 269 -2.08 6.22 -4.31
CA LYS A 269 -1.31 7.22 -3.53
C LYS A 269 -1.88 7.42 -2.13
N THR A 270 -3.20 7.54 -1.99
CA THR A 270 -3.84 7.67 -0.67
C THR A 270 -3.54 6.45 0.21
N VAL A 271 -3.82 5.24 -0.27
CA VAL A 271 -3.62 4.02 0.54
C VAL A 271 -2.14 3.76 0.85
N THR A 272 -1.23 4.13 -0.05
CA THR A 272 0.22 3.92 0.15
C THR A 272 0.83 4.96 1.10
N CYS A 273 0.48 6.24 0.93
CA CYS A 273 1.18 7.36 1.58
C CYS A 273 0.42 7.97 2.76
N TYR A 274 -0.92 7.88 2.75
CA TYR A 274 -1.82 8.47 3.74
C TYR A 274 -3.01 7.52 4.02
N PRO A 275 -2.74 6.26 4.43
CA PRO A 275 -3.77 5.25 4.56
C PRO A 275 -4.93 5.67 5.47
N GLU A 276 -4.65 6.45 6.52
CA GLU A 276 -5.63 7.03 7.44
C GLU A 276 -6.64 7.99 6.78
N LYS A 277 -6.31 8.53 5.60
CA LYS A 277 -7.20 9.41 4.82
C LYS A 277 -8.03 8.64 3.79
N THR A 278 -8.00 7.31 3.81
CA THR A 278 -8.79 6.48 2.90
C THR A 278 -10.27 6.60 3.26
N ASN A 279 -11.06 7.22 2.38
CA ASN A 279 -12.51 7.30 2.52
C ASN A 279 -13.20 6.32 1.55
N PRO A 280 -13.89 5.27 2.04
CA PRO A 280 -14.61 4.32 1.18
C PRO A 280 -15.60 4.99 0.23
N GLU A 281 -16.32 6.02 0.68
CA GLU A 281 -17.34 6.73 -0.11
C GLU A 281 -16.74 7.45 -1.33
N MET A 282 -15.52 7.99 -1.17
CA MET A 282 -14.79 8.67 -2.25
C MET A 282 -14.53 7.73 -3.43
N PHE A 283 -14.22 6.47 -3.13
CA PHE A 283 -13.83 5.49 -4.15
C PHE A 283 -14.97 4.56 -4.58
N ASP A 284 -16.12 4.65 -3.92
CA ASP A 284 -17.24 3.74 -4.10
C ASP A 284 -17.73 3.73 -5.55
N ARG A 285 -17.84 4.92 -6.18
CA ARG A 285 -18.21 5.06 -7.59
C ARG A 285 -17.20 4.43 -8.54
N PHE A 286 -15.91 4.59 -8.27
CA PHE A 286 -14.83 3.99 -9.07
C PHE A 286 -14.82 2.46 -8.94
N TRP A 287 -15.08 1.97 -7.73
CA TRP A 287 -15.02 0.57 -7.37
C TRP A 287 -16.27 -0.25 -7.71
N LYS A 288 -17.42 0.38 -7.94
CA LYS A 288 -18.71 -0.30 -8.23
C LYS A 288 -18.65 -1.30 -9.39
N GLN A 289 -17.79 -1.04 -10.37
CA GLN A 289 -17.63 -1.88 -11.56
C GLN A 289 -16.70 -3.09 -11.37
N PHE A 290 -16.02 -3.22 -10.23
CA PHE A 290 -15.02 -4.25 -9.99
C PHE A 290 -15.42 -5.19 -8.85
N LYS A 291 -15.03 -6.47 -8.97
CA LYS A 291 -15.27 -7.44 -7.89
C LYS A 291 -14.42 -7.09 -6.68
N HIS A 292 -14.92 -7.38 -5.48
CA HIS A 292 -14.17 -7.14 -4.25
C HIS A 292 -12.81 -7.88 -4.24
N SER A 293 -12.74 -9.09 -4.81
CA SER A 293 -11.48 -9.83 -4.97
C SER A 293 -10.41 -9.07 -5.77
N GLU A 294 -10.83 -8.26 -6.76
CA GLU A 294 -9.93 -7.45 -7.57
C GLU A 294 -9.48 -6.18 -6.84
N LYS A 295 -10.37 -5.57 -6.04
CA LYS A 295 -10.00 -4.47 -5.12
C LYS A 295 -8.95 -4.95 -4.12
N VAL A 296 -9.18 -6.12 -3.52
CA VAL A 296 -8.21 -6.76 -2.60
C VAL A 296 -6.90 -7.04 -3.34
N HIS A 297 -6.95 -7.47 -4.60
CA HIS A 297 -5.74 -7.70 -5.38
C HIS A 297 -4.89 -6.43 -5.57
N VAL A 298 -5.50 -5.27 -5.86
CA VAL A 298 -4.79 -3.98 -5.91
C VAL A 298 -4.16 -3.66 -4.55
N ASN A 299 -4.87 -3.92 -3.44
CA ASN A 299 -4.31 -3.71 -2.10
C ASN A 299 -3.15 -4.65 -1.76
N LEU A 300 -3.13 -5.87 -2.31
CA LEU A 300 -1.98 -6.77 -2.17
C LEU A 300 -0.75 -6.26 -2.93
N LEU A 301 -0.94 -5.70 -4.13
CA LEU A 301 0.14 -5.00 -4.86
C LEU A 301 0.67 -3.81 -4.06
N ILE A 302 -0.23 -3.00 -3.48
CA ILE A 302 0.15 -1.86 -2.63
C ILE A 302 0.96 -2.31 -1.43
N LEU A 303 0.48 -3.32 -0.71
CA LEU A 303 1.15 -3.86 0.48
C LEU A 303 2.56 -4.34 0.14
N GLU A 304 2.73 -5.20 -0.87
CA GLU A 304 4.06 -5.76 -1.16
C GLU A 304 5.02 -4.74 -1.75
N ALA A 305 4.58 -3.89 -2.69
CA ALA A 305 5.44 -2.88 -3.29
C ALA A 305 5.90 -1.84 -2.27
N ARG A 306 5.01 -1.42 -1.36
CA ARG A 306 5.38 -0.54 -0.24
C ARG A 306 6.40 -1.21 0.68
N MET A 307 6.16 -2.45 1.08
CA MET A 307 7.07 -3.20 1.94
C MET A 307 8.46 -3.35 1.29
N GLN A 308 8.51 -3.72 0.01
CA GLN A 308 9.77 -3.87 -0.71
C GLN A 308 10.53 -2.53 -0.80
N ALA A 309 9.85 -1.43 -1.12
CA ALA A 309 10.48 -0.11 -1.18
C ALA A 309 11.11 0.30 0.16
N GLU A 310 10.38 0.15 1.28
CA GLU A 310 10.88 0.46 2.62
C GLU A 310 12.10 -0.40 2.98
N LEU A 311 12.06 -1.70 2.65
CA LEU A 311 13.18 -2.62 2.87
C LEU A 311 14.40 -2.25 2.05
N LEU A 312 14.25 -1.90 0.76
CA LEU A 312 15.38 -1.57 -0.10
C LEU A 312 16.20 -0.40 0.44
N TYR A 313 15.54 0.68 0.87
CA TYR A 313 16.23 1.82 1.48
C TYR A 313 16.94 1.45 2.78
N ALA A 314 16.26 0.75 3.69
CA ALA A 314 16.84 0.37 4.97
C ALA A 314 18.02 -0.59 4.81
N LEU A 315 17.90 -1.58 3.92
CA LEU A 315 18.94 -2.58 3.66
C LEU A 315 20.13 -1.98 2.92
N GLN A 316 19.91 -1.04 1.99
CA GLN A 316 20.99 -0.31 1.34
C GLN A 316 21.79 0.49 2.38
N ALA A 317 21.12 1.21 3.29
CA ALA A 317 21.77 1.95 4.36
C ALA A 317 22.58 1.04 5.30
N ILE A 318 22.02 -0.12 5.68
CA ILE A 318 22.74 -1.14 6.47
C ILE A 318 23.97 -1.64 5.70
N THR A 319 23.84 -1.90 4.39
CA THR A 319 24.97 -2.34 3.56
C THR A 319 26.08 -1.30 3.54
N GLN A 320 25.74 -0.03 3.34
CA GLN A 320 26.70 1.07 3.34
C GLN A 320 27.42 1.19 4.68
N TYR A 321 26.69 1.07 5.80
CA TYR A 321 27.27 1.05 7.15
C TYR A 321 28.20 -0.14 7.39
N MET A 322 27.92 -1.31 6.82
CA MET A 322 28.79 -2.49 6.95
C MET A 322 30.09 -2.39 6.15
N VAL A 323 30.13 -1.52 5.14
CA VAL A 323 31.28 -1.34 4.23
C VAL A 323 32.13 -0.12 4.61
N SER A 324 31.57 0.85 5.36
CA SER A 324 32.25 2.04 5.88
C SER A 324 33.20 1.74 7.03
#